data_AF-A0A660NW67-F1
#
_entry.id   AF-A0A660NW67-F1
#
_cell.length_a   1.000
_cell.length_b   1.000
_cell.length_c   1.000
_cell.angle_alpha   90.00
_cell.angle_beta   90.00
_cell.angle_gamma   90.00
#
_symmetry.space_group_name_H-M   'P 1'
#
loop_
_entity.id
_entity.type
_entity.pdbx_description
1 polymer ?
#
loop_
_entity_poly.entity_id
_entity_poly.type
_entity_poly.pdbx_seq_one_letter_code
_entity_poly.pdbx_strand_id
1 'polypeptide(L)'
;MKENKKYSFDEAFEASLRYFGGDELAARVWVNKYAMKDSFGNIYEKSPEDMHWRIANEVARMEQKYKNPISAQEIFGLLDHFRYIIPAGSPMTGIGNNYQIASLSNCFVIGLDGDADSYGAILRIDEEQVQLMKRRGGVGHDLSHVRPKGSPVNNSALTSTGLVPFMERYSNSTREVAQDGRRGALMLSVSIKHPDAEAFVDAKMEEGKVTGANVSVKITDSFMEAAVNDRPFVQQFPIDAERPVYKKEISARKLWEKIVHNAWKSAEPGVLFWDTIIRESLPDCYADLGFRTVSTNPCGEIPLCPYDSCRLLSINLYSYVKNPFTEEATFDFDLFRKHALLAQRLMDDIVDLEMEKIDRIMEKIKSDPQNDEVKHAEYHLWEKIKEKSGKGRRTGVGITAEGDMIAAMGLRYGTEEATKFAVEVHKTLALSAYRSSVTMAQERGAFSIFEAERERNNPFVLRIKEADPQLYSDMMKHGRRNIACLTIAPTGTTSLMTQTTSGIEPVFLPVYTRRRKVNPNDTDVHV
;
A
#
# COMPACT_ATOMS: atom_id res chain seq x y z
N MET A 1 23.14 -24.26 -14.96
CA MET A 1 22.65 -22.87 -15.06
C MET A 1 23.07 -22.37 -16.43
N LYS A 2 22.14 -21.99 -17.32
CA LYS A 2 22.55 -21.25 -18.52
C LYS A 2 23.17 -19.95 -18.03
N GLU A 3 24.35 -19.57 -18.52
CA GLU A 3 24.91 -18.25 -18.23
C GLU A 3 23.91 -17.21 -18.71
N ASN A 4 23.23 -16.55 -17.77
CA ASN A 4 22.31 -15.49 -18.11
C ASN A 4 23.12 -14.36 -18.75
N LYS A 5 22.73 -13.97 -19.96
CA LYS A 5 23.35 -12.87 -20.69
C LYS A 5 23.29 -11.60 -19.83
N LYS A 6 24.43 -10.95 -19.67
CA LYS A 6 24.57 -9.67 -18.96
C LYS A 6 24.50 -8.53 -19.96
N TYR A 7 24.01 -7.39 -19.51
CA TYR A 7 23.94 -6.14 -20.26
C TYR A 7 24.67 -5.03 -19.50
N SER A 8 25.26 -4.08 -20.23
CA SER A 8 25.73 -2.82 -19.64
C SER A 8 24.54 -1.90 -19.33
N PHE A 9 24.79 -0.87 -18.52
CA PHE A 9 23.78 0.17 -18.27
C PHE A 9 23.34 0.84 -19.58
N ASP A 10 24.29 1.20 -20.45
CA ASP A 10 24.01 1.88 -21.72
C ASP A 10 23.21 0.99 -22.67
N GLU A 11 23.51 -0.31 -22.75
CA GLU A 11 22.74 -1.24 -23.58
C GLU A 11 21.28 -1.33 -23.13
N ALA A 12 21.06 -1.39 -21.81
CA ALA A 12 19.73 -1.45 -21.22
C ALA A 12 18.99 -0.11 -21.35
N PHE A 13 19.71 1.01 -21.18
CA PHE A 13 19.17 2.36 -21.33
C PHE A 13 18.73 2.63 -22.76
N GLU A 14 19.56 2.35 -23.75
CA GLU A 14 19.23 2.55 -25.17
C GLU A 14 18.04 1.69 -25.62
N ALA A 15 17.94 0.45 -25.14
CA ALA A 15 16.78 -0.38 -25.41
C ALA A 15 15.51 0.15 -24.74
N SER A 16 15.61 0.62 -23.50
CA SER A 16 14.49 1.23 -22.77
C SER A 16 14.07 2.57 -23.38
N LEU A 17 15.02 3.36 -23.88
CA LEU A 17 14.73 4.63 -24.55
C LEU A 17 13.88 4.40 -25.80
N ARG A 18 14.21 3.39 -26.61
CA ARG A 18 13.37 2.97 -27.74
C ARG A 18 12.00 2.47 -27.28
N TYR A 19 11.95 1.70 -26.20
CA TYR A 19 10.70 1.18 -25.63
C TYR A 19 9.72 2.30 -25.22
N PHE A 20 10.25 3.35 -24.59
CA PHE A 20 9.44 4.50 -24.14
C PHE A 20 9.34 5.62 -25.18
N GLY A 21 9.65 5.37 -26.45
CA GLY A 21 9.49 6.35 -27.52
C GLY A 21 10.38 7.58 -27.39
N GLY A 22 11.53 7.47 -26.71
CA GLY A 22 12.47 8.58 -26.50
C GLY A 22 12.36 9.27 -25.13
N ASP A 23 11.49 8.83 -24.23
CA ASP A 23 11.44 9.38 -22.87
C ASP A 23 12.64 8.88 -22.02
N GLU A 24 13.65 9.75 -21.89
CA GLU A 24 14.85 9.47 -21.09
C GLU A 24 14.55 9.24 -19.60
N LEU A 25 13.56 9.93 -19.04
CA LEU A 25 13.25 9.82 -17.62
C LEU A 25 12.64 8.44 -17.32
N ALA A 26 11.68 8.00 -18.12
CA ALA A 26 11.07 6.68 -18.03
C ALA A 26 12.14 5.58 -18.19
N ALA A 27 12.99 5.70 -19.22
CA ALA A 27 14.08 4.76 -19.48
C ALA A 27 15.06 4.69 -18.30
N ARG A 28 15.55 5.82 -17.79
CA ARG A 28 16.45 5.85 -16.62
C ARG A 28 15.79 5.30 -15.38
N VAL A 29 14.51 5.59 -15.15
CA VAL A 29 13.77 5.08 -13.98
C VAL A 29 13.69 3.56 -14.05
N TRP A 30 13.34 2.99 -15.20
CA TRP A 30 13.26 1.54 -15.36
C TRP A 30 14.62 0.87 -15.15
N VAL A 31 15.66 1.31 -15.86
CA VAL A 31 17.00 0.70 -15.75
C VAL A 31 17.50 0.80 -14.33
N ASN A 32 17.31 1.93 -13.64
CA ASN A 32 17.81 2.11 -12.28
C ASN A 32 17.05 1.27 -11.25
N LYS A 33 15.71 1.22 -11.32
CA LYS A 33 14.87 0.70 -10.23
C LYS A 33 14.28 -0.69 -10.46
N TYR A 34 14.13 -1.12 -11.71
CA TYR A 34 13.28 -2.27 -12.04
C TYR A 34 13.96 -3.34 -12.90
N ALA A 35 14.96 -2.97 -13.72
CA ALA A 35 15.79 -3.97 -14.40
C ALA A 35 16.43 -4.92 -13.38
N MET A 36 16.36 -6.23 -13.66
CA MET A 36 16.93 -7.24 -12.77
C MET A 36 18.45 -7.09 -12.65
N LYS A 37 18.93 -6.99 -11.40
CA LYS A 37 20.34 -6.82 -11.06
C LYS A 37 20.78 -7.73 -9.92
N ASP A 38 22.08 -8.02 -9.89
CA ASP A 38 22.75 -8.59 -8.72
C ASP A 38 23.47 -7.53 -7.88
N SER A 39 24.05 -7.95 -6.75
CA SER A 39 24.81 -7.08 -5.84
C SER A 39 26.08 -6.49 -6.44
N PHE A 40 26.55 -6.99 -7.58
CA PHE A 40 27.72 -6.46 -8.31
C PHE A 40 27.32 -5.45 -9.39
N GLY A 41 26.02 -5.16 -9.53
CA GLY A 41 25.49 -4.24 -10.53
C GLY A 41 25.37 -4.84 -11.94
N ASN A 42 25.53 -6.16 -12.09
CA ASN A 42 25.29 -6.82 -13.38
C ASN A 42 23.81 -6.76 -13.72
N ILE A 43 23.45 -6.28 -14.91
CA ILE A 43 22.07 -6.20 -15.40
C ILE A 43 21.75 -7.45 -16.23
N TYR A 44 20.59 -8.06 -16.00
CA TYR A 44 20.14 -9.30 -16.64
C TYR A 44 18.92 -9.13 -17.55
N GLU A 45 18.35 -7.93 -17.60
CA GLU A 45 17.23 -7.57 -18.47
C GLU A 45 17.63 -6.39 -19.34
N LYS A 46 17.49 -6.52 -20.65
CA LYS A 46 17.85 -5.47 -21.59
C LYS A 46 16.77 -4.40 -21.67
N SER A 47 15.51 -4.78 -21.57
CA SER A 47 14.39 -3.86 -21.76
C SER A 47 13.19 -4.19 -20.87
N PRO A 48 12.22 -3.27 -20.71
CA PRO A 48 10.98 -3.55 -19.98
C PRO A 48 10.21 -4.77 -20.50
N GLU A 49 10.34 -5.09 -21.80
CA GLU A 49 9.76 -6.30 -22.39
C GLU A 49 10.27 -7.59 -21.71
N ASP A 50 11.57 -7.68 -21.40
CA ASP A 50 12.16 -8.83 -20.72
C ASP A 50 11.55 -9.01 -19.31
N MET A 51 11.33 -7.88 -18.61
CA MET A 51 10.66 -7.86 -17.31
C MET A 51 9.21 -8.33 -17.41
N HIS A 52 8.46 -7.84 -18.41
CA HIS A 52 7.08 -8.27 -18.61
C HIS A 52 6.99 -9.77 -18.91
N TRP A 53 7.89 -10.32 -19.71
CA TRP A 53 7.98 -11.76 -19.94
C TRP A 53 8.35 -12.54 -18.68
N ARG A 54 9.30 -12.06 -17.88
CA ARG A 54 9.61 -12.68 -16.59
C ARG A 54 8.37 -12.77 -15.70
N ILE A 55 7.66 -11.66 -15.54
CA ILE A 55 6.47 -11.60 -14.68
C ILE A 55 5.38 -12.53 -15.24
N ALA A 56 5.12 -12.45 -16.54
CA ALA A 56 4.10 -13.26 -17.20
C ALA A 56 4.37 -14.77 -17.08
N ASN A 57 5.62 -15.21 -17.24
CA ASN A 57 6.00 -16.61 -17.09
C ASN A 57 5.84 -17.12 -15.65
N GLU A 58 6.19 -16.33 -14.65
CA GLU A 58 6.03 -16.73 -13.24
C GLU A 58 4.57 -16.76 -12.79
N VAL A 59 3.75 -15.82 -13.28
CA VAL A 59 2.30 -15.84 -13.01
C VAL A 59 1.64 -17.02 -13.73
N ALA A 60 2.00 -17.30 -15.00
CA ALA A 60 1.53 -18.49 -15.71
C ALA A 60 1.94 -19.80 -15.00
N ARG A 61 3.12 -19.83 -14.37
CA ARG A 61 3.56 -20.97 -13.55
C ARG A 61 2.66 -21.17 -12.32
N MET A 62 2.17 -20.11 -11.69
CA MET A 62 1.18 -20.22 -10.62
C MET A 62 -0.16 -20.72 -11.16
N GLU A 63 -0.60 -20.17 -12.28
CA GLU A 63 -1.88 -20.51 -12.91
C GLU A 63 -2.03 -22.00 -13.19
N GLN A 64 -0.93 -22.68 -13.55
CA GLN A 64 -0.90 -24.14 -13.77
C GLN A 64 -1.33 -24.97 -12.55
N LYS A 65 -1.35 -24.41 -11.33
CA LYS A 65 -1.83 -25.07 -10.12
C LYS A 65 -3.37 -25.14 -10.06
N TYR A 66 -4.07 -24.35 -10.89
CA TYR A 66 -5.51 -24.17 -10.82
C TYR A 66 -6.22 -24.56 -12.11
N LYS A 67 -7.55 -24.64 -12.04
CA LYS A 67 -8.39 -24.84 -13.22
C LYS A 67 -8.39 -23.57 -14.09
N ASN A 68 -8.51 -23.76 -15.40
CA ASN A 68 -8.58 -22.68 -16.40
C ASN A 68 -7.36 -21.74 -16.35
N PRO A 69 -6.13 -22.26 -16.50
CA PRO A 69 -4.93 -21.43 -16.42
C PRO A 69 -4.87 -20.42 -17.57
N ILE A 70 -4.47 -19.18 -17.27
CA ILE A 70 -4.15 -18.18 -18.28
C ILE A 70 -2.73 -18.42 -18.81
N SER A 71 -2.54 -18.27 -20.12
CA SER A 71 -1.22 -18.42 -20.74
C SER A 71 -0.27 -17.25 -20.45
N ALA A 72 1.03 -17.49 -20.46
CA ALA A 72 2.03 -16.42 -20.35
C ALA A 72 1.88 -15.36 -21.44
N GLN A 73 1.45 -15.74 -22.65
CA GLN A 73 1.22 -14.81 -23.76
C GLN A 73 0.07 -13.83 -23.47
N GLU A 74 -1.02 -14.31 -22.90
CA GLU A 74 -2.15 -13.47 -22.50
C GLU A 74 -1.76 -12.51 -21.37
N ILE A 75 -1.02 -13.00 -20.37
CA ILE A 75 -0.53 -12.18 -19.26
C ILE A 75 0.43 -11.11 -19.77
N PHE A 76 1.38 -11.48 -20.64
CA PHE A 76 2.29 -10.54 -21.28
C PHE A 76 1.51 -9.44 -22.01
N GLY A 77 0.48 -9.78 -22.78
CA GLY A 77 -0.34 -8.80 -23.51
C GLY A 77 -1.06 -7.79 -22.60
N LEU A 78 -1.32 -8.11 -21.33
CA LEU A 78 -1.88 -7.18 -20.35
C LEU A 78 -0.83 -6.22 -19.78
N LEU A 79 0.39 -6.72 -19.58
CA LEU A 79 1.51 -5.99 -18.97
C LEU A 79 2.26 -5.13 -19.97
N ASP A 80 2.26 -5.54 -21.23
CA ASP A 80 3.10 -4.94 -22.25
C ASP A 80 2.84 -3.44 -22.44
N HIS A 81 3.94 -2.71 -22.61
CA HIS A 81 4.05 -1.26 -22.68
C HIS A 81 3.40 -0.52 -21.50
N PHE A 82 3.21 -1.19 -20.36
CA PHE A 82 2.42 -0.67 -19.24
C PHE A 82 1.05 -0.17 -19.69
N ARG A 83 0.51 -0.76 -20.77
CA ARG A 83 -0.64 -0.23 -21.46
C ARG A 83 -1.89 -0.43 -20.63
N TYR A 84 -2.15 -1.66 -20.16
CA TYR A 84 -3.39 -1.96 -19.46
C TYR A 84 -3.18 -2.18 -17.98
N ILE A 85 -2.27 -3.10 -17.63
CA ILE A 85 -2.04 -3.55 -16.27
C ILE A 85 -0.60 -3.24 -15.86
N ILE A 86 -0.45 -2.55 -14.73
CA ILE A 86 0.83 -2.08 -14.22
C ILE A 86 1.06 -2.69 -12.84
N PRO A 87 1.97 -3.68 -12.71
CA PRO A 87 2.37 -4.19 -11.41
C PRO A 87 3.06 -3.08 -10.60
N ALA A 88 2.88 -3.06 -9.29
CA ALA A 88 3.58 -2.09 -8.46
C ALA A 88 5.09 -2.39 -8.35
N GLY A 89 5.82 -1.50 -7.68
CA GLY A 89 7.28 -1.56 -7.60
C GLY A 89 7.84 -2.87 -7.03
N SER A 90 7.27 -3.39 -5.93
CA SER A 90 7.74 -4.65 -5.33
C SER A 90 7.49 -5.86 -6.24
N PRO A 91 6.29 -6.06 -6.83
CA PRO A 91 6.06 -7.10 -7.84
C PRO A 91 7.04 -7.02 -9.03
N MET A 92 7.23 -5.84 -9.62
CA MET A 92 8.14 -5.66 -10.77
C MET A 92 9.59 -6.08 -10.46
N THR A 93 10.12 -5.67 -9.31
CA THR A 93 11.49 -6.03 -8.90
C THR A 93 11.60 -7.49 -8.47
N GLY A 94 10.57 -8.05 -7.82
CA GLY A 94 10.69 -9.29 -7.05
C GLY A 94 10.28 -10.58 -7.78
N ILE A 95 9.25 -10.54 -8.63
CA ILE A 95 8.71 -11.76 -9.27
C ILE A 95 9.77 -12.38 -10.19
N GLY A 96 10.08 -13.67 -10.02
CA GLY A 96 11.12 -14.33 -10.83
C GLY A 96 12.56 -13.87 -10.59
N ASN A 97 12.79 -12.94 -9.65
CA ASN A 97 14.14 -12.49 -9.31
C ASN A 97 14.79 -13.43 -8.29
N ASN A 98 15.95 -14.00 -8.65
CA ASN A 98 16.72 -14.90 -7.81
C ASN A 98 18.00 -14.29 -7.22
N TYR A 99 18.36 -13.08 -7.64
CA TYR A 99 19.54 -12.36 -7.18
C TYR A 99 19.27 -11.53 -5.91
N GLN A 100 17.99 -11.24 -5.63
CA GLN A 100 17.56 -10.51 -4.44
C GLN A 100 16.45 -11.27 -3.69
N ILE A 101 16.63 -11.39 -2.37
CA ILE A 101 15.60 -11.94 -1.47
C ILE A 101 14.80 -10.77 -0.89
N ALA A 102 13.65 -10.49 -1.52
CA ALA A 102 12.71 -9.44 -1.17
C ALA A 102 11.27 -9.97 -1.16
N SER A 103 10.39 -9.23 -0.48
CA SER A 103 8.94 -9.46 -0.53
C SER A 103 8.33 -8.79 -1.78
N LEU A 104 7.27 -9.38 -2.30
CA LEU A 104 6.42 -8.81 -3.34
C LEU A 104 5.41 -7.81 -2.78
N SER A 105 5.21 -7.78 -1.47
CA SER A 105 4.37 -6.78 -0.80
C SER A 105 5.08 -5.43 -0.77
N ASN A 106 4.34 -4.36 -1.01
CA ASN A 106 4.84 -2.99 -1.03
C ASN A 106 4.92 -2.39 0.37
N CYS A 107 3.94 -2.70 1.22
CA CYS A 107 3.79 -2.14 2.55
C CYS A 107 3.16 -3.13 3.54
N PHE A 108 3.32 -2.86 4.82
CA PHE A 108 2.83 -3.66 5.94
C PHE A 108 2.34 -2.74 7.06
N VAL A 109 1.47 -3.26 7.92
CA VAL A 109 1.24 -2.70 9.25
C VAL A 109 1.72 -3.73 10.25
N ILE A 110 2.43 -3.29 11.29
CA ILE A 110 2.85 -4.17 12.39
C ILE A 110 2.32 -3.64 13.71
N GLY A 111 2.10 -4.56 14.64
CA GLY A 111 1.58 -4.29 15.97
C GLY A 111 1.63 -5.56 16.79
N LEU A 112 1.77 -5.43 18.10
CA LEU A 112 1.77 -6.56 19.01
C LEU A 112 0.37 -6.76 19.58
N ASP A 113 -0.05 -8.01 19.72
CA ASP A 113 -1.30 -8.34 20.40
C ASP A 113 -1.16 -8.09 21.91
N GLY A 114 -2.24 -7.66 22.56
CA GLY A 114 -2.27 -7.42 24.01
C GLY A 114 -1.67 -6.07 24.42
N ASP A 115 -1.14 -6.00 25.64
CA ASP A 115 -0.53 -4.78 26.19
C ASP A 115 0.89 -4.58 25.64
N ALA A 116 1.03 -3.58 24.79
CA ALA A 116 2.28 -3.20 24.14
C ALA A 116 2.91 -1.91 24.72
N ASP A 117 2.42 -1.41 25.86
CA ASP A 117 2.89 -0.15 26.46
C ASP A 117 4.18 -0.35 27.29
N SER A 118 5.28 -0.71 26.62
CA SER A 118 6.59 -0.95 27.25
C SER A 118 7.77 -0.67 26.30
N TYR A 119 8.96 -0.42 26.86
CA TYR A 119 10.18 -0.30 26.05
C TYR A 119 10.49 -1.56 25.24
N GLY A 120 10.23 -2.75 25.80
CA GLY A 120 10.45 -4.00 25.09
C GLY A 120 9.60 -4.10 23.82
N ALA A 121 8.32 -3.75 23.93
CA ALA A 121 7.41 -3.69 22.78
C ALA A 121 7.83 -2.62 21.76
N ILE A 122 8.17 -1.42 22.22
CA ILE A 122 8.59 -0.30 21.36
C ILE A 122 9.84 -0.69 20.53
N LEU A 123 10.86 -1.26 21.18
CA LEU A 123 12.10 -1.68 20.54
C LEU A 123 11.88 -2.89 19.63
N ARG A 124 10.98 -3.81 20.01
CA ARG A 124 10.61 -4.95 19.17
C ARG A 124 9.93 -4.51 17.88
N ILE A 125 9.02 -3.54 17.94
CA ILE A 125 8.35 -2.98 16.77
C ILE A 125 9.36 -2.28 15.86
N ASP A 126 10.33 -1.54 16.43
CA ASP A 126 11.41 -0.90 15.68
C ASP A 126 12.29 -1.92 14.93
N GLU A 127 12.63 -3.02 15.60
CA GLU A 127 13.35 -4.15 15.00
C GLU A 127 12.55 -4.73 13.83
N GLU A 128 11.27 -5.07 14.03
CA GLU A 128 10.40 -5.61 12.98
C GLU A 128 10.24 -4.63 11.80
N GLN A 129 10.15 -3.32 12.06
CA GLN A 129 10.10 -2.27 11.04
C GLN A 129 11.36 -2.32 10.14
N VAL A 130 12.54 -2.35 10.74
CA VAL A 130 13.83 -2.40 10.03
C VAL A 130 13.92 -3.66 9.17
N GLN A 131 13.48 -4.81 9.68
CA GLN A 131 13.50 -6.06 8.93
C GLN A 131 12.59 -6.03 7.71
N LEU A 132 11.41 -5.41 7.79
CA LEU A 132 10.53 -5.24 6.62
C LEU A 132 11.13 -4.28 5.60
N MET A 133 11.72 -3.19 6.07
CA MET A 133 12.37 -2.22 5.19
C MET A 133 13.55 -2.85 4.45
N LYS A 134 14.35 -3.71 5.09
CA LYS A 134 15.40 -4.50 4.43
C LYS A 134 14.86 -5.34 3.26
N ARG A 135 13.59 -5.72 3.29
CA ARG A 135 12.89 -6.50 2.25
C ARG A 135 12.01 -5.65 1.32
N ARG A 136 12.24 -4.33 1.24
CA ARG A 136 11.50 -3.34 0.42
C ARG A 136 10.06 -3.04 0.89
N GLY A 137 9.71 -3.39 2.12
CA GLY A 137 8.42 -3.05 2.73
C GLY A 137 8.40 -1.63 3.31
N GLY A 138 7.37 -0.85 3.00
CA GLY A 138 6.98 0.32 3.80
C GLY A 138 6.17 -0.11 5.03
N VAL A 139 6.17 0.67 6.11
CA VAL A 139 5.57 0.24 7.39
C VAL A 139 4.61 1.30 7.93
N GLY A 140 3.47 0.87 8.47
CA GLY A 140 2.57 1.71 9.25
C GLY A 140 2.50 1.28 10.71
N HIS A 141 2.47 2.26 11.61
CA HIS A 141 2.29 2.08 13.06
C HIS A 141 1.12 2.88 13.59
N ASP A 142 0.56 2.39 14.68
CA ASP A 142 -0.31 3.16 15.57
C ASP A 142 0.38 3.30 16.92
N LEU A 143 0.52 4.55 17.38
CA LEU A 143 1.18 4.88 18.65
C LEU A 143 0.18 5.07 19.79
N SER A 144 -1.12 4.85 19.55
CA SER A 144 -2.18 5.09 20.53
C SER A 144 -2.12 4.20 21.78
N HIS A 145 -1.29 3.16 21.76
CA HIS A 145 -1.06 2.26 22.88
C HIS A 145 0.02 2.78 23.86
N VAL A 146 0.85 3.75 23.47
CA VAL A 146 1.93 4.29 24.31
C VAL A 146 1.38 5.30 25.30
N ARG A 147 1.64 5.11 26.60
CA ARG A 147 1.13 6.01 27.65
C ARG A 147 1.54 7.48 27.43
N PRO A 148 0.67 8.44 27.80
CA PRO A 148 0.94 9.86 27.60
C PRO A 148 2.08 10.37 28.48
N LYS A 149 2.65 11.51 28.08
CA LYS A 149 3.71 12.20 28.84
C LYS A 149 3.27 12.47 30.28
N GLY A 150 4.18 12.26 31.23
CA GLY A 150 3.94 12.46 32.66
C GLY A 150 3.27 11.28 33.36
N SER A 151 2.86 10.23 32.63
CA SER A 151 2.32 9.01 33.25
C SER A 151 3.35 8.36 34.18
N PRO A 152 2.94 7.91 35.39
CA PRO A 152 3.85 7.20 36.30
C PRO A 152 4.43 5.92 35.68
N VAL A 153 5.72 5.67 35.94
CA VAL A 153 6.43 4.44 35.54
C VAL A 153 7.30 3.94 36.68
N ASN A 154 7.54 2.63 36.73
CA ASN A 154 8.33 1.98 37.78
C ASN A 154 9.83 1.87 37.43
N ASN A 155 10.33 2.77 36.56
CA ASN A 155 11.74 2.81 36.17
C ASN A 155 12.43 4.06 36.77
N SER A 156 13.71 4.24 36.48
CA SER A 156 14.53 5.35 36.99
C SER A 156 14.01 6.74 36.63
N ALA A 157 13.22 6.88 35.56
CA ALA A 157 12.68 8.17 35.13
C ALA A 157 11.45 8.61 35.94
N LEU A 158 10.80 7.70 36.68
CA LEU A 158 9.56 7.88 37.46
C LEU A 158 8.32 8.31 36.66
N THR A 159 8.51 8.97 35.51
CA THR A 159 7.45 9.43 34.59
C THR A 159 7.80 9.13 33.12
N SER A 160 6.78 8.94 32.29
CA SER A 160 6.90 8.75 30.84
C SER A 160 7.20 10.07 30.11
N THR A 161 8.01 10.00 29.06
CA THR A 161 8.25 11.12 28.13
C THR A 161 7.17 11.26 27.06
N GLY A 162 6.18 10.34 27.02
CA GLY A 162 5.11 10.31 26.04
C GLY A 162 5.52 9.70 24.71
N LEU A 163 4.65 9.80 23.71
CA LEU A 163 4.86 9.11 22.42
C LEU A 163 5.82 9.82 21.46
N VAL A 164 5.99 11.14 21.56
CA VAL A 164 6.71 11.96 20.56
C VAL A 164 8.19 11.54 20.40
N PRO A 165 8.97 11.28 21.46
CA PRO A 165 10.36 10.83 21.31
C PRO A 165 10.51 9.53 20.51
N PHE A 166 9.52 8.64 20.55
CA PHE A 166 9.56 7.39 19.78
C PHE A 166 9.26 7.62 18.30
N MET A 167 8.57 8.71 17.94
CA MET A 167 8.39 9.10 16.53
C MET A 167 9.73 9.41 15.87
N GLU A 168 10.62 10.13 16.55
CA GLU A 168 11.97 10.43 16.07
C GLU A 168 12.78 9.15 15.90
N ARG A 169 12.69 8.22 16.87
CA ARG A 169 13.33 6.91 16.78
C ARG A 169 12.92 6.15 15.51
N TYR A 170 11.62 5.88 15.33
CA TYR A 170 11.12 5.14 14.18
C TYR A 170 11.46 5.83 12.85
N SER A 171 11.40 7.18 12.84
CA SER A 171 11.82 8.01 11.71
C SER A 171 13.30 7.81 11.36
N ASN A 172 14.19 7.79 12.36
CA ASN A 172 15.62 7.62 12.15
C ASN A 172 15.95 6.21 11.65
N SER A 173 15.40 5.17 12.27
CA SER A 173 15.51 3.78 11.78
C SER A 173 15.06 3.66 10.31
N THR A 174 14.00 4.38 9.92
CA THR A 174 13.54 4.40 8.51
C THR A 174 14.56 4.98 7.55
N ARG A 175 15.34 5.97 7.99
CA ARG A 175 16.37 6.64 7.18
C ARG A 175 17.66 5.82 7.06
N GLU A 176 17.95 4.99 8.05
CA GLU A 176 19.16 4.17 8.11
C GLU A 176 19.13 2.97 7.13
N VAL A 177 17.95 2.42 6.86
CA VAL A 177 17.81 1.23 6.01
C VAL A 177 17.80 1.58 4.51
N ALA A 178 18.82 1.11 3.78
CA ALA A 178 18.90 1.26 2.33
C ALA A 178 18.00 0.25 1.58
N GLN A 179 17.38 0.68 0.48
CA GLN A 179 16.50 -0.15 -0.35
C GLN A 179 16.79 -0.04 -1.86
N ASP A 180 18.06 -0.07 -2.27
CA ASP A 180 18.50 -0.06 -3.69
C ASP A 180 17.71 0.93 -4.58
N GLY A 181 17.97 2.22 -4.39
CA GLY A 181 17.29 3.29 -5.13
C GLY A 181 15.88 3.64 -4.62
N ARG A 182 15.36 2.96 -3.59
CA ARG A 182 14.13 3.30 -2.85
C ARG A 182 14.47 3.84 -1.46
N ARG A 183 13.61 4.72 -0.93
CA ARG A 183 13.66 5.19 0.46
C ARG A 183 12.69 4.36 1.30
N GLY A 184 13.06 4.04 2.54
CA GLY A 184 12.11 3.57 3.54
C GLY A 184 10.93 4.56 3.65
N ALA A 185 9.75 4.01 3.85
CA ALA A 185 8.51 4.77 3.98
C ALA A 185 7.78 4.32 5.25
N LEU A 186 7.36 5.29 6.05
CA LEU A 186 6.79 5.06 7.36
C LEU A 186 5.52 5.91 7.53
N MET A 187 4.43 5.31 8.02
CA MET A 187 3.26 6.02 8.57
C MET A 187 3.27 5.87 10.09
N LEU A 188 3.16 6.99 10.79
CA LEU A 188 2.83 7.00 12.21
C LEU A 188 1.43 7.55 12.38
N SER A 189 0.58 6.85 13.12
CA SER A 189 -0.76 7.33 13.43
C SER A 189 -1.02 7.38 14.93
N VAL A 190 -1.95 8.25 15.33
CA VAL A 190 -2.46 8.33 16.70
C VAL A 190 -3.95 8.61 16.71
N SER A 191 -4.68 8.05 17.67
CA SER A 191 -6.08 8.39 17.94
C SER A 191 -6.22 9.81 18.45
N ILE A 192 -7.22 10.54 17.94
CA ILE A 192 -7.58 11.87 18.45
C ILE A 192 -8.00 11.84 19.93
N LYS A 193 -8.44 10.67 20.43
CA LYS A 193 -8.75 10.43 21.85
C LYS A 193 -7.51 10.41 22.73
N HIS A 194 -6.30 10.25 22.17
CA HIS A 194 -5.08 10.12 22.94
C HIS A 194 -4.67 11.46 23.57
N PRO A 195 -4.27 11.53 24.86
CA PRO A 195 -3.90 12.80 25.50
C PRO A 195 -2.68 13.52 24.88
N ASP A 196 -1.76 12.77 24.27
CA ASP A 196 -0.62 13.34 23.54
C ASP A 196 -0.96 13.72 22.08
N ALA A 197 -2.21 13.57 21.61
CA ALA A 197 -2.55 13.85 20.21
C ALA A 197 -2.24 15.30 19.80
N GLU A 198 -2.42 16.27 20.70
CA GLU A 198 -2.07 17.67 20.45
C GLU A 198 -0.56 17.86 20.20
N ALA A 199 0.29 17.13 20.92
CA ALA A 199 1.74 17.19 20.77
C ALA A 199 2.21 16.41 19.54
N PHE A 200 1.54 15.31 19.21
CA PHE A 200 1.75 14.57 17.97
C PHE A 200 1.50 15.45 16.74
N VAL A 201 0.43 16.26 16.75
CA VAL A 201 0.10 17.20 15.68
C VAL A 201 1.21 18.25 15.47
N ASP A 202 1.97 18.60 16.50
CA ASP A 202 3.10 19.53 16.41
C ASP A 202 4.42 18.87 16.01
N ALA A 203 4.51 17.54 15.98
CA ALA A 203 5.79 16.82 15.86
C ALA A 203 6.56 17.14 14.56
N LYS A 204 5.87 17.65 13.53
CA LYS A 204 6.42 18.03 12.23
C LYS A 204 6.66 19.53 12.05
N MET A 205 6.26 20.35 13.02
CA MET A 205 6.45 21.80 12.95
C MET A 205 7.92 22.20 13.17
N GLU A 206 8.70 21.35 13.83
CA GLU A 206 10.14 21.51 13.96
C GLU A 206 10.87 20.74 12.85
N GLU A 207 11.51 21.49 11.95
CA GLU A 207 12.28 20.90 10.85
C GLU A 207 13.41 20.01 11.38
N GLY A 208 13.61 18.86 10.75
CA GLY A 208 14.75 17.98 11.03
C GLY A 208 14.54 16.87 12.07
N LYS A 209 13.46 16.89 12.87
CA LYS A 209 13.20 15.85 13.89
C LYS A 209 12.59 14.57 13.33
N VAL A 210 11.35 14.65 12.88
CA VAL A 210 10.66 13.51 12.25
C VAL A 210 10.76 13.68 10.74
N THR A 211 11.79 13.12 10.11
CA THR A 211 12.00 13.29 8.66
C THR A 211 11.64 12.05 7.85
N GLY A 212 11.68 10.84 8.44
CA GLY A 212 11.48 9.56 7.77
C GLY A 212 10.03 9.05 7.74
N ALA A 213 9.11 9.73 8.42
CA ALA A 213 7.71 9.30 8.56
C ALA A 213 6.71 10.33 8.04
N ASN A 214 5.60 9.88 7.48
CA ASN A 214 4.36 10.64 7.39
C ASN A 214 3.61 10.49 8.72
N VAL A 215 2.78 11.47 9.09
CA VAL A 215 2.05 11.45 10.37
C VAL A 215 0.58 11.67 10.13
N SER A 216 -0.30 10.90 10.74
CA SER A 216 -1.74 11.07 10.56
C SER A 216 -2.53 10.89 11.85
N VAL A 217 -3.59 11.67 11.99
CA VAL A 217 -4.47 11.57 13.16
C VAL A 217 -5.73 10.79 12.78
N LYS A 218 -6.05 9.79 13.59
CA LYS A 218 -7.28 8.99 13.49
C LYS A 218 -8.42 9.78 14.15
N ILE A 219 -9.25 10.38 13.32
CA ILE A 219 -10.38 11.23 13.71
C ILE A 219 -11.64 10.38 13.85
N THR A 220 -12.40 10.59 14.92
CA THR A 220 -13.71 9.95 15.15
C THR A 220 -14.85 10.88 14.76
N ASP A 221 -16.00 10.30 14.42
CA ASP A 221 -17.22 11.04 14.11
C ASP A 221 -17.61 11.93 15.30
N SER A 222 -17.49 11.41 16.53
CA SER A 222 -17.75 12.15 17.77
C SER A 222 -16.85 13.37 17.99
N PHE A 223 -15.59 13.32 17.55
CA PHE A 223 -14.68 14.47 17.63
C PHE A 223 -15.10 15.55 16.62
N MET A 224 -15.43 15.14 15.38
CA MET A 224 -15.88 16.07 14.35
C MET A 224 -17.19 16.76 14.74
N GLU A 225 -18.14 16.01 15.31
CA GLU A 225 -19.37 16.58 15.87
C GLU A 225 -19.07 17.61 16.97
N ALA A 226 -18.14 17.31 17.88
CA ALA A 226 -17.75 18.25 18.93
C ALA A 226 -17.08 19.50 18.33
N ALA A 227 -16.21 19.35 17.34
CA ALA A 227 -15.51 20.47 16.70
C ALA A 227 -16.49 21.41 15.95
N VAL A 228 -17.43 20.84 15.18
CA VAL A 228 -18.45 21.60 14.45
C VAL A 228 -19.35 22.39 15.40
N ASN A 229 -19.80 21.74 16.48
CA ASN A 229 -20.74 22.32 17.45
C ASN A 229 -20.08 23.12 18.59
N ASP A 230 -18.76 23.36 18.52
CA ASP A 230 -17.97 24.03 19.58
C ASP A 230 -18.12 23.42 20.98
N ARG A 231 -18.17 22.07 21.06
CA ARG A 231 -18.28 21.35 22.33
C ARG A 231 -16.91 20.90 22.82
N PRO A 232 -16.73 20.73 24.15
CA PRO A 232 -15.55 20.08 24.68
C PRO A 232 -15.47 18.63 24.22
N PHE A 233 -14.24 18.11 24.14
CA PHE A 233 -13.95 16.72 23.85
C PHE A 233 -13.05 16.15 24.94
N VAL A 234 -13.30 14.89 25.33
CA VAL A 234 -12.50 14.23 26.37
C VAL A 234 -11.49 13.31 25.71
N GLN A 235 -10.22 13.62 25.90
CA GLN A 235 -9.11 12.71 25.64
C GLN A 235 -8.87 11.82 26.85
N GLN A 236 -8.51 10.56 26.62
CA GLN A 236 -8.33 9.57 27.67
C GLN A 236 -7.27 8.52 27.34
N PHE A 237 -6.71 7.90 28.37
CA PHE A 237 -5.79 6.77 28.23
C PHE A 237 -6.10 5.65 29.23
N PRO A 238 -6.12 4.36 28.82
CA PRO A 238 -6.11 3.88 27.43
C PRO A 238 -7.31 4.39 26.62
N ILE A 239 -7.15 4.55 25.31
CA ILE A 239 -8.09 5.32 24.46
C ILE A 239 -9.51 4.75 24.41
N ASP A 240 -9.68 3.44 24.56
CA ASP A 240 -10.98 2.74 24.51
C ASP A 240 -11.35 2.09 25.85
N ALA A 241 -10.66 2.45 26.95
CA ALA A 241 -11.00 1.93 28.26
C ALA A 241 -12.30 2.53 28.79
N GLU A 242 -13.19 1.68 29.35
CA GLU A 242 -14.38 2.13 30.09
C GLU A 242 -14.01 2.95 31.33
N ARG A 243 -12.92 2.54 32.00
CA ARG A 243 -12.35 3.20 33.17
C ARG A 243 -10.89 3.59 32.88
N PRO A 244 -10.65 4.70 32.17
CA PRO A 244 -9.29 5.11 31.83
C PRO A 244 -8.57 5.62 33.08
N VAL A 245 -7.25 5.46 33.08
CA VAL A 245 -6.36 5.92 34.16
C VAL A 245 -6.06 7.42 34.05
N TYR A 246 -6.31 8.02 32.88
CA TYR A 246 -6.11 9.44 32.61
C TYR A 246 -7.25 10.00 31.77
N LYS A 247 -7.71 11.22 32.08
CA LYS A 247 -8.64 12.00 31.27
C LYS A 247 -8.22 13.48 31.23
N LYS A 248 -8.43 14.13 30.08
CA LYS A 248 -8.25 15.57 29.88
C LYS A 248 -9.37 16.08 28.99
N GLU A 249 -10.02 17.17 29.40
CA GLU A 249 -10.98 17.88 28.56
C GLU A 249 -10.25 18.94 27.71
N ILE A 250 -10.61 19.03 26.43
CA ILE A 250 -10.00 19.93 25.45
C ILE A 250 -11.08 20.60 24.58
N SER A 251 -10.75 21.72 23.94
CA SER A 251 -11.63 22.33 22.93
C SER A 251 -11.43 21.61 21.59
N ALA A 252 -12.46 20.88 21.13
CA ALA A 252 -12.41 20.16 19.86
C ALA A 252 -12.17 21.11 18.68
N ARG A 253 -12.83 22.28 18.68
CA ARG A 253 -12.64 23.32 17.66
C ARG A 253 -11.19 23.78 17.56
N LYS A 254 -10.57 24.13 18.70
CA LYS A 254 -9.16 24.60 18.70
C LYS A 254 -8.19 23.51 18.22
N LEU A 255 -8.41 22.25 18.60
CA LEU A 255 -7.57 21.15 18.11
C LEU A 255 -7.79 20.92 16.61
N TRP A 256 -9.01 21.02 16.11
CA TRP A 256 -9.29 20.92 14.67
C TRP A 256 -8.62 22.05 13.88
N GLU A 257 -8.75 23.30 14.34
CA GLU A 257 -8.08 24.47 13.74
C GLU A 257 -6.55 24.30 13.72
N LYS A 258 -5.98 23.73 14.78
CA LYS A 258 -4.56 23.39 14.86
C LYS A 258 -4.15 22.33 13.83
N ILE A 259 -4.92 21.26 13.69
CA ILE A 259 -4.68 20.22 12.67
C ILE A 259 -4.68 20.85 11.27
N VAL A 260 -5.68 21.67 10.95
CA VAL A 260 -5.78 22.36 9.65
C VAL A 260 -4.59 23.30 9.43
N HIS A 261 -4.22 24.09 10.43
CA HIS A 261 -3.08 25.00 10.34
C HIS A 261 -1.76 24.26 10.09
N ASN A 262 -1.48 23.21 10.85
CA ASN A 262 -0.23 22.45 10.72
C ASN A 262 -0.18 21.71 9.37
N ALA A 263 -1.32 21.14 8.92
CA ALA A 263 -1.42 20.50 7.61
C ALA A 263 -1.15 21.50 6.46
N TRP A 264 -1.70 22.71 6.54
CA TRP A 264 -1.38 23.78 5.58
C TRP A 264 0.11 24.18 5.63
N LYS A 265 0.68 24.29 6.83
CA LYS A 265 2.05 24.78 7.02
C LYS A 265 3.12 23.77 6.63
N SER A 266 2.87 22.48 6.87
CA SER A 266 3.90 21.42 6.79
C SER A 266 3.51 20.22 5.92
N ALA A 267 2.32 20.24 5.29
CA ALA A 267 1.69 19.11 4.60
C ALA A 267 1.30 17.94 5.53
N GLU A 268 1.42 18.11 6.85
CA GLU A 268 1.21 17.10 7.88
C GLU A 268 0.55 17.75 9.13
N PRO A 269 -0.25 17.02 9.92
CA PRO A 269 -0.60 15.62 9.75
C PRO A 269 -1.71 15.41 8.71
N GLY A 270 -1.69 14.24 8.08
CA GLY A 270 -2.86 13.70 7.39
C GLY A 270 -4.01 13.39 8.35
N VAL A 271 -5.22 13.19 7.78
CA VAL A 271 -6.42 12.84 8.54
C VAL A 271 -6.95 11.50 8.07
N LEU A 272 -7.21 10.61 9.03
CA LEU A 272 -7.85 9.32 8.81
C LEU A 272 -9.20 9.33 9.51
N PHE A 273 -10.31 9.38 8.77
CA PHE A 273 -11.67 9.30 9.34
C PHE A 273 -11.95 7.87 9.80
N TRP A 274 -11.55 7.57 11.03
CA TRP A 274 -11.34 6.21 11.52
C TRP A 274 -12.64 5.41 11.65
N ASP A 275 -13.71 6.06 12.12
CA ASP A 275 -15.02 5.42 12.24
C ASP A 275 -15.59 5.05 10.86
N THR A 276 -15.36 5.89 9.85
CA THR A 276 -15.72 5.58 8.46
C THR A 276 -14.87 4.45 7.89
N ILE A 277 -13.55 4.49 8.12
CA ILE A 277 -12.62 3.43 7.68
C ILE A 277 -13.06 2.06 8.23
N ILE A 278 -13.28 1.94 9.54
CA ILE A 278 -13.66 0.67 10.17
C ILE A 278 -15.05 0.22 9.69
N ARG A 279 -16.01 1.15 9.59
CA ARG A 279 -17.38 0.84 9.18
C ARG A 279 -17.45 0.30 7.74
N GLU A 280 -16.62 0.82 6.84
CA GLU A 280 -16.59 0.42 5.43
C GLU A 280 -15.71 -0.80 5.15
N SER A 281 -14.72 -1.06 6.00
CA SER A 281 -13.74 -2.13 5.85
C SER A 281 -14.35 -3.54 6.00
N LEU A 282 -14.24 -4.37 4.97
CA LEU A 282 -14.62 -5.79 5.05
C LEU A 282 -13.76 -6.59 6.04
N PRO A 283 -12.42 -6.43 6.09
CA PRO A 283 -11.59 -7.11 7.09
C PRO A 283 -12.05 -6.92 8.53
N ASP A 284 -12.60 -5.75 8.88
CA ASP A 284 -13.05 -5.47 10.24
C ASP A 284 -14.31 -6.27 10.65
N CYS A 285 -15.01 -6.90 9.70
CA CYS A 285 -16.04 -7.91 9.99
C CYS A 285 -15.45 -9.20 10.62
N TYR A 286 -14.13 -9.36 10.55
CA TYR A 286 -13.36 -10.49 11.09
C TYR A 286 -12.39 -10.03 12.19
N ALA A 287 -12.71 -8.92 12.87
CA ALA A 287 -11.85 -8.33 13.90
C ALA A 287 -11.52 -9.30 15.05
N ASP A 288 -12.47 -10.15 15.45
CA ASP A 288 -12.32 -11.23 16.44
C ASP A 288 -11.40 -12.36 15.98
N LEU A 289 -11.18 -12.49 14.67
CA LEU A 289 -10.24 -13.44 14.08
C LEU A 289 -8.88 -12.80 13.78
N GLY A 290 -8.61 -11.63 14.38
CA GLY A 290 -7.33 -10.92 14.28
C GLY A 290 -7.17 -10.06 13.03
N PHE A 291 -8.27 -9.68 12.36
CA PHE A 291 -8.26 -8.76 11.19
C PHE A 291 -8.68 -7.33 11.52
N ARG A 292 -8.68 -6.97 12.80
CA ARG A 292 -8.98 -5.60 13.26
C ARG A 292 -7.95 -4.63 12.69
N THR A 293 -8.42 -3.62 11.97
CA THR A 293 -7.59 -2.53 11.47
C THR A 293 -7.02 -1.73 12.64
N VAL A 294 -5.71 -1.47 12.62
CA VAL A 294 -5.02 -0.69 13.69
C VAL A 294 -4.39 0.59 13.17
N SER A 295 -3.90 0.56 11.92
CA SER A 295 -3.27 1.68 11.23
C SER A 295 -3.49 1.55 9.71
N THR A 296 -2.84 2.43 8.94
CA THR A 296 -2.76 2.34 7.49
C THR A 296 -1.32 2.13 7.05
N ASN A 297 -1.11 1.74 5.80
CA ASN A 297 0.21 1.77 5.18
C ASN A 297 0.75 3.23 5.00
N PRO A 298 2.02 3.42 4.60
CA PRO A 298 2.67 4.74 4.46
C PRO A 298 1.93 5.82 3.67
N CYS A 299 1.11 5.42 2.71
CA CYS A 299 0.40 6.33 1.81
C CYS A 299 -1.07 6.55 2.20
N GLY A 300 -1.55 5.91 3.28
CA GLY A 300 -2.89 6.13 3.84
C GLY A 300 -4.04 5.46 3.09
N GLU A 301 -3.77 4.78 1.97
CA GLU A 301 -4.77 4.21 1.06
C GLU A 301 -5.28 2.83 1.49
N ILE A 302 -4.54 2.11 2.34
CA ILE A 302 -4.96 0.79 2.84
C ILE A 302 -5.01 0.77 4.37
N PRO A 303 -6.20 0.59 4.95
CA PRO A 303 -6.36 0.17 6.34
C PRO A 303 -5.94 -1.30 6.51
N LEU A 304 -5.04 -1.57 7.45
CA LEU A 304 -4.47 -2.89 7.68
C LEU A 304 -4.50 -3.26 9.17
N CYS A 305 -4.69 -4.56 9.42
CA CYS A 305 -4.43 -5.18 10.71
C CYS A 305 -2.94 -5.53 10.86
N PRO A 306 -2.46 -5.85 12.07
CA PRO A 306 -1.08 -6.29 12.27
C PRO A 306 -0.70 -7.47 11.38
N TYR A 307 0.50 -7.38 10.81
CA TYR A 307 1.14 -8.38 9.94
C TYR A 307 0.43 -8.65 8.61
N ASP A 308 -0.60 -7.87 8.28
CA ASP A 308 -1.19 -7.87 6.95
C ASP A 308 -0.37 -7.01 6.00
N SER A 309 -0.49 -7.28 4.71
CA SER A 309 0.36 -6.67 3.70
C SER A 309 -0.38 -6.18 2.46
N CYS A 310 0.18 -5.12 1.90
CA CYS A 310 -0.29 -4.40 0.74
C CYS A 310 0.43 -4.95 -0.51
N ARG A 311 -0.33 -5.56 -1.41
CA ARG A 311 0.14 -5.96 -2.75
C ARG A 311 -0.68 -5.17 -3.76
N LEU A 312 -0.01 -4.56 -4.73
CA LEU A 312 -0.64 -3.56 -5.60
C LEU A 312 -0.39 -3.83 -7.08
N LEU A 313 -1.42 -3.49 -7.85
CA LEU A 313 -1.42 -3.44 -9.30
C LEU A 313 -2.45 -2.39 -9.73
N SER A 314 -2.12 -1.61 -10.75
CA SER A 314 -2.99 -0.53 -11.25
C SER A 314 -3.43 -0.81 -12.67
N ILE A 315 -4.65 -0.41 -13.00
CA ILE A 315 -5.18 -0.41 -14.37
C ILE A 315 -5.06 1.01 -14.94
N ASN A 316 -4.43 1.19 -16.09
CA ASN A 316 -4.29 2.50 -16.74
C ASN A 316 -5.58 2.86 -17.48
N LEU A 317 -6.33 3.82 -16.94
CA LEU A 317 -7.65 4.19 -17.45
C LEU A 317 -7.58 4.88 -18.82
N TYR A 318 -6.52 5.65 -19.10
CA TYR A 318 -6.34 6.32 -20.38
C TYR A 318 -6.35 5.34 -21.55
N SER A 319 -5.80 4.13 -21.36
CA SER A 319 -5.72 3.10 -22.40
C SER A 319 -7.06 2.53 -22.87
N TYR A 320 -8.16 2.87 -22.20
CA TYR A 320 -9.51 2.47 -22.59
C TYR A 320 -10.29 3.59 -23.28
N VAL A 321 -9.70 4.78 -23.43
CA VAL A 321 -10.31 5.88 -24.21
C VAL A 321 -10.06 5.66 -25.70
N LYS A 322 -11.13 5.62 -26.48
CA LYS A 322 -11.13 5.62 -27.94
C LYS A 322 -11.28 7.05 -28.45
N ASN A 323 -10.55 7.39 -29.50
CA ASN A 323 -10.53 8.74 -30.11
C ASN A 323 -10.26 9.85 -29.07
N PRO A 324 -9.17 9.76 -28.27
CA PRO A 324 -8.92 10.70 -27.18
C PRO A 324 -8.78 12.14 -27.70
N PHE A 325 -9.25 13.10 -26.92
CA PHE A 325 -9.22 14.54 -27.20
C PHE A 325 -10.05 14.98 -28.42
N THR A 326 -11.07 14.19 -28.79
CA THR A 326 -12.02 14.51 -29.87
C THR A 326 -13.45 14.53 -29.37
N GLU A 327 -14.39 15.02 -30.17
CA GLU A 327 -15.82 14.98 -29.82
C GLU A 327 -16.39 13.54 -29.87
N GLU A 328 -15.73 12.62 -30.59
CA GLU A 328 -16.09 11.20 -30.65
C GLU A 328 -15.42 10.36 -29.54
N ALA A 329 -14.85 11.00 -28.51
CA ALA A 329 -14.18 10.30 -27.43
C ALA A 329 -15.15 9.40 -26.63
N THR A 330 -14.80 8.12 -26.50
CA THR A 330 -15.61 7.13 -25.76
C THR A 330 -14.74 6.21 -24.91
N PHE A 331 -15.29 5.69 -23.82
CA PHE A 331 -14.58 4.75 -22.95
C PHE A 331 -15.04 3.32 -23.19
N ASP A 332 -14.08 2.41 -23.40
CA ASP A 332 -14.34 0.99 -23.65
C ASP A 332 -14.58 0.22 -22.35
N PHE A 333 -15.81 0.29 -21.84
CA PHE A 333 -16.22 -0.41 -20.63
C PHE A 333 -16.14 -1.94 -20.74
N ASP A 334 -16.30 -2.51 -21.94
CA ASP A 334 -16.27 -3.97 -22.12
C ASP A 334 -14.84 -4.50 -22.01
N LEU A 335 -13.89 -3.83 -22.67
CA LEU A 335 -12.48 -4.15 -22.54
C LEU A 335 -11.99 -3.88 -21.10
N PHE A 336 -12.40 -2.77 -20.49
CA PHE A 336 -12.06 -2.44 -19.11
C PHE A 336 -12.56 -3.51 -18.13
N ARG A 337 -13.81 -3.95 -18.25
CA ARG A 337 -14.39 -5.02 -17.43
C ARG A 337 -13.60 -6.32 -17.57
N LYS A 338 -13.26 -6.71 -18.80
CA LYS A 338 -12.44 -7.90 -19.07
C LYS A 338 -11.08 -7.81 -18.38
N HIS A 339 -10.38 -6.69 -18.52
CA HIS A 339 -9.06 -6.52 -17.91
C HIS A 339 -9.13 -6.36 -16.39
N ALA A 340 -10.18 -5.77 -15.83
CA ALA A 340 -10.38 -5.70 -14.37
C ALA A 340 -10.60 -7.08 -13.74
N LEU A 341 -11.35 -7.97 -14.42
CA LEU A 341 -11.48 -9.37 -14.01
C LEU A 341 -10.12 -10.07 -13.98
N LEU A 342 -9.32 -9.90 -15.04
CA LEU A 342 -7.99 -10.50 -15.16
C LEU A 342 -7.01 -9.90 -14.15
N ALA A 343 -7.03 -8.58 -13.93
CA ALA A 343 -6.19 -7.90 -12.94
C ALA A 343 -6.37 -8.49 -11.54
N GLN A 344 -7.60 -8.70 -11.10
CA GLN A 344 -7.87 -9.34 -9.80
C GLN A 344 -7.37 -10.78 -9.76
N ARG A 345 -7.46 -11.52 -10.88
CA ARG A 345 -6.94 -12.89 -10.96
C ARG A 345 -5.42 -12.94 -10.82
N LEU A 346 -4.71 -12.10 -11.58
CA LEU A 346 -3.25 -11.96 -11.47
C LEU A 346 -2.84 -11.57 -10.05
N MET A 347 -3.62 -10.73 -9.38
CA MET A 347 -3.37 -10.35 -8.00
C MET A 347 -3.48 -11.52 -7.01
N ASP A 348 -4.42 -12.45 -7.21
CA ASP A 348 -4.48 -13.68 -6.40
C ASP A 348 -3.28 -14.60 -6.67
N ASP A 349 -2.80 -14.66 -7.91
CA ASP A 349 -1.58 -15.42 -8.25
C ASP A 349 -0.33 -14.80 -7.61
N ILE A 350 -0.27 -13.47 -7.50
CA ILE A 350 0.79 -12.75 -6.79
C ILE A 350 0.77 -13.07 -5.29
N VAL A 351 -0.38 -13.38 -4.69
CA VAL A 351 -0.43 -13.85 -3.29
C VAL A 351 0.31 -15.18 -3.15
N ASP A 352 0.14 -16.11 -4.09
CA ASP A 352 0.82 -17.40 -4.05
C ASP A 352 2.33 -17.26 -4.30
N LEU A 353 2.72 -16.39 -5.25
CA LEU A 353 4.14 -16.04 -5.46
C LEU A 353 4.76 -15.40 -4.21
N GLU A 354 4.00 -14.58 -3.49
CA GLU A 354 4.47 -14.00 -2.24
C GLU A 354 4.65 -15.06 -1.15
N MET A 355 3.79 -16.10 -1.09
CA MET A 355 4.00 -17.19 -0.14
C MET A 355 5.32 -17.92 -0.41
N GLU A 356 5.63 -18.19 -1.70
CA GLU A 356 6.94 -18.76 -2.08
C GLU A 356 8.11 -17.82 -1.73
N LYS A 357 7.93 -16.50 -1.83
CA LYS A 357 8.95 -15.52 -1.43
C LYS A 357 9.15 -15.44 0.07
N ILE A 358 8.09 -15.50 0.86
CA ILE A 358 8.18 -15.54 2.32
C ILE A 358 8.93 -16.80 2.76
N ASP A 359 8.66 -17.95 2.15
CA ASP A 359 9.40 -19.19 2.43
C ASP A 359 10.90 -19.03 2.18
N ARG A 360 11.28 -18.43 1.05
CA ARG A 360 12.68 -18.12 0.75
C ARG A 360 13.32 -17.12 1.72
N ILE A 361 12.55 -16.14 2.21
CA ILE A 361 13.01 -15.21 3.24
C ILE A 361 13.30 -15.97 4.53
N MET A 362 12.37 -16.82 4.97
CA MET A 362 12.50 -17.64 6.18
C MET A 362 13.67 -18.64 6.09
N GLU A 363 13.87 -19.27 4.93
CA GLU A 363 15.04 -20.12 4.66
C GLU A 363 16.35 -19.32 4.72
N LYS A 364 16.37 -18.13 4.11
CA LYS A 364 17.54 -17.24 4.17
C LYS A 364 17.89 -16.88 5.61
N ILE A 365 16.89 -16.54 6.41
CA ILE A 365 17.09 -16.23 7.84
C ILE A 365 17.66 -17.45 8.56
N LYS A 366 17.08 -18.65 8.38
CA LYS A 366 17.62 -19.88 8.99
C LYS A 366 19.10 -20.12 8.66
N SER A 367 19.51 -19.80 7.43
CA SER A 367 20.89 -19.94 6.96
C SER A 367 21.85 -18.85 7.45
N ASP A 368 21.35 -17.78 8.09
CA ASP A 368 22.21 -16.72 8.59
C ASP A 368 23.15 -17.22 9.71
N PRO A 369 24.41 -16.75 9.75
CA PRO A 369 25.42 -17.26 10.68
C PRO A 369 25.17 -16.85 12.13
N GLN A 370 24.28 -15.88 12.38
CA GLN A 370 23.91 -15.46 13.72
C GLN A 370 23.16 -16.57 14.48
N ASN A 371 23.20 -16.51 15.81
CA ASN A 371 22.48 -17.44 16.67
C ASN A 371 20.95 -17.22 16.59
N ASP A 372 20.20 -18.14 17.17
CA ASP A 372 18.74 -18.09 17.08
C ASP A 372 18.15 -16.91 17.85
N GLU A 373 18.76 -16.46 18.95
CA GLU A 373 18.29 -15.28 19.70
C GLU A 373 18.21 -14.02 18.82
N VAL A 374 19.20 -13.81 17.95
CA VAL A 374 19.23 -12.69 17.00
C VAL A 374 18.26 -12.91 15.84
N LYS A 375 18.14 -14.13 15.31
CA LYS A 375 17.33 -14.43 14.12
C LYS A 375 15.84 -14.57 14.41
N HIS A 376 15.49 -14.97 15.63
CA HIS A 376 14.14 -15.25 16.09
C HIS A 376 13.20 -14.09 15.81
N ALA A 377 13.72 -12.86 15.90
CA ALA A 377 12.97 -11.67 15.60
C ALA A 377 12.37 -11.61 14.20
N GLU A 378 13.24 -11.64 13.21
CA GLU A 378 12.85 -11.60 11.80
C GLU A 378 12.08 -12.86 11.43
N TYR A 379 12.48 -14.03 11.95
CA TYR A 379 11.82 -15.29 11.60
C TYR A 379 10.33 -15.29 11.99
N HIS A 380 10.01 -14.97 13.26
CA HIS A 380 8.62 -14.96 13.71
C HIS A 380 7.80 -13.82 13.12
N LEU A 381 8.44 -12.70 12.74
CA LEU A 381 7.78 -11.67 11.96
C LEU A 381 7.24 -12.23 10.64
N TRP A 382 8.06 -12.97 9.89
CA TRP A 382 7.63 -13.57 8.62
C TRP A 382 6.64 -14.72 8.80
N GLU A 383 6.69 -15.46 9.91
CA GLU A 383 5.64 -16.43 10.24
C GLU A 383 4.27 -15.75 10.40
N LYS A 384 4.20 -14.66 11.17
CA LYS A 384 2.96 -13.89 11.38
C LYS A 384 2.43 -13.33 10.06
N ILE A 385 3.32 -12.81 9.20
CA ILE A 385 2.95 -12.29 7.88
C ILE A 385 2.46 -13.41 6.96
N LYS A 386 3.13 -14.57 6.96
CA LYS A 386 2.71 -15.73 6.15
C LYS A 386 1.32 -16.18 6.55
N GLU A 387 1.08 -16.31 7.86
CA GLU A 387 -0.21 -16.71 8.41
C GLU A 387 -1.31 -15.72 8.01
N LYS A 388 -1.10 -14.42 8.25
CA LYS A 388 -2.11 -13.38 7.95
C LYS A 388 -2.42 -13.30 6.46
N SER A 389 -1.37 -13.29 5.64
CA SER A 389 -1.48 -13.24 4.18
C SER A 389 -2.19 -14.46 3.61
N GLY A 390 -1.87 -15.66 4.11
CA GLY A 390 -2.53 -16.90 3.68
C GLY A 390 -4.00 -16.95 4.09
N LYS A 391 -4.33 -16.46 5.30
CA LYS A 391 -5.70 -16.50 5.81
C LYS A 391 -6.64 -15.57 5.07
N GLY A 392 -6.23 -14.31 4.84
CA GLY A 392 -7.07 -13.28 4.24
C GLY A 392 -6.90 -13.14 2.72
N ARG A 393 -5.73 -13.51 2.17
CA ARG A 393 -5.39 -13.36 0.75
C ARG A 393 -5.71 -11.98 0.18
N ARG A 394 -5.41 -10.91 0.94
CA ARG A 394 -5.69 -9.53 0.53
C ARG A 394 -5.00 -9.17 -0.78
N THR A 395 -5.74 -8.50 -1.65
CA THR A 395 -5.23 -7.88 -2.89
C THR A 395 -5.60 -6.39 -2.93
N GLY A 396 -4.92 -5.65 -3.81
CA GLY A 396 -5.20 -4.23 -4.07
C GLY A 396 -5.11 -3.91 -5.55
N VAL A 397 -6.20 -4.16 -6.28
CA VAL A 397 -6.38 -3.68 -7.66
C VAL A 397 -6.81 -2.22 -7.60
N GLY A 398 -6.03 -1.37 -8.25
CA GLY A 398 -6.28 0.05 -8.35
C GLY A 398 -6.34 0.54 -9.77
N ILE A 399 -6.32 1.86 -9.91
CA ILE A 399 -6.27 2.57 -11.19
C ILE A 399 -5.15 3.60 -11.18
N THR A 400 -4.82 4.09 -12.38
CA THR A 400 -3.96 5.25 -12.62
C THR A 400 -4.49 5.99 -13.84
N ALA A 401 -3.96 7.19 -14.10
CA ALA A 401 -4.32 7.98 -15.28
C ALA A 401 -5.79 8.43 -15.30
N GLU A 402 -6.43 8.61 -14.14
CA GLU A 402 -7.80 9.14 -14.10
C GLU A 402 -7.86 10.58 -14.63
N GLY A 403 -6.88 11.40 -14.26
CA GLY A 403 -6.72 12.75 -14.80
C GLY A 403 -6.62 12.78 -16.33
N ASP A 404 -5.77 11.92 -16.91
CA ASP A 404 -5.65 11.80 -18.37
C ASP A 404 -6.91 11.24 -19.02
N MET A 405 -7.55 10.23 -18.43
CA MET A 405 -8.82 9.68 -18.93
C MET A 405 -9.89 10.78 -18.99
N ILE A 406 -10.07 11.54 -17.92
CA ILE A 406 -11.04 12.64 -17.87
C ILE A 406 -10.73 13.69 -18.94
N ALA A 407 -9.47 14.11 -19.06
CA ALA A 407 -9.05 15.07 -20.07
C ALA A 407 -9.25 14.54 -21.51
N ALA A 408 -8.92 13.27 -21.74
CA ALA A 408 -9.05 12.59 -23.03
C ALA A 408 -10.50 12.38 -23.45
N MET A 409 -11.42 12.27 -22.48
CA MET A 409 -12.87 12.25 -22.70
C MET A 409 -13.47 13.65 -22.94
N GLY A 410 -12.66 14.71 -22.97
CA GLY A 410 -13.14 16.09 -23.10
C GLY A 410 -13.83 16.63 -21.84
N LEU A 411 -13.71 15.94 -20.71
CA LEU A 411 -14.36 16.29 -19.45
C LEU A 411 -13.44 17.15 -18.58
N ARG A 412 -14.04 17.99 -17.73
CA ARG A 412 -13.29 18.81 -16.77
C ARG A 412 -13.29 18.16 -15.39
N TYR A 413 -12.10 17.86 -14.88
CA TYR A 413 -11.91 17.28 -13.54
C TYR A 413 -12.62 18.11 -12.46
N GLY A 414 -13.32 17.44 -11.54
CA GLY A 414 -14.08 18.06 -10.44
C GLY A 414 -15.44 18.63 -10.82
N THR A 415 -15.86 18.55 -12.09
CA THR A 415 -17.26 18.85 -12.47
C THR A 415 -18.19 17.67 -12.19
N GLU A 416 -19.48 17.94 -11.99
CA GLU A 416 -20.47 16.90 -11.71
C GLU A 416 -20.53 15.83 -12.81
N GLU A 417 -20.38 16.22 -14.07
CA GLU A 417 -20.32 15.31 -15.21
C GLU A 417 -19.11 14.38 -15.14
N ALA A 418 -17.92 14.93 -14.93
CA ALA A 418 -16.69 14.15 -14.74
C ALA A 418 -16.79 13.22 -13.53
N THR A 419 -17.38 13.69 -12.42
CA THR A 419 -17.61 12.88 -11.22
C THR A 419 -18.57 11.72 -11.49
N LYS A 420 -19.68 11.95 -12.19
CA LYS A 420 -20.62 10.87 -12.55
C LYS A 420 -19.94 9.82 -13.44
N PHE A 421 -19.12 10.26 -14.39
CA PHE A 421 -18.36 9.36 -15.24
C PHE A 421 -17.34 8.53 -14.44
N ALA A 422 -16.55 9.18 -13.58
CA ALA A 422 -15.61 8.50 -12.68
C ALA A 422 -16.32 7.47 -11.78
N VAL A 423 -17.50 7.81 -11.23
CA VAL A 423 -18.31 6.88 -10.42
C VAL A 423 -18.66 5.61 -11.22
N GLU A 424 -19.03 5.72 -12.49
CA GLU A 424 -19.35 4.55 -13.32
C GLU A 424 -18.12 3.69 -13.62
N VAL A 425 -16.96 4.31 -13.85
CA VAL A 425 -15.68 3.61 -14.01
C VAL A 425 -15.31 2.85 -12.72
N HIS A 426 -15.36 3.52 -11.57
CA HIS A 426 -15.04 2.91 -10.28
C HIS A 426 -16.04 1.82 -9.86
N LYS A 427 -17.34 2.00 -10.17
CA LYS A 427 -18.37 0.97 -9.99
C LYS A 427 -18.06 -0.26 -10.85
N THR A 428 -17.72 -0.06 -12.12
CA THR A 428 -17.35 -1.15 -13.03
C THR A 428 -16.12 -1.90 -12.53
N LEU A 429 -15.09 -1.19 -12.06
CA LEU A 429 -13.90 -1.79 -11.44
C LEU A 429 -14.27 -2.66 -10.24
N ALA A 430 -15.07 -2.11 -9.32
CA ALA A 430 -15.43 -2.80 -8.09
C ALA A 430 -16.23 -4.07 -8.36
N LEU A 431 -17.28 -3.99 -9.19
CA LEU A 431 -18.07 -5.17 -9.55
C LEU A 431 -17.24 -6.23 -10.27
N SER A 432 -16.33 -5.82 -11.15
CA SER A 432 -15.43 -6.74 -11.87
C SER A 432 -14.46 -7.45 -10.94
N ALA A 433 -13.78 -6.72 -10.06
CA ALA A 433 -12.82 -7.32 -9.12
C ALA A 433 -13.52 -8.30 -8.17
N TYR A 434 -14.67 -7.92 -7.60
CA TYR A 434 -15.41 -8.81 -6.70
C TYR A 434 -15.98 -10.02 -7.44
N ARG A 435 -16.48 -9.86 -8.68
CA ARG A 435 -16.90 -10.98 -9.51
C ARG A 435 -15.75 -11.94 -9.82
N SER A 436 -14.57 -11.43 -10.16
CA SER A 436 -13.37 -12.27 -10.35
C SER A 436 -13.02 -13.06 -9.08
N SER A 437 -13.06 -12.40 -7.91
CA SER A 437 -12.79 -13.07 -6.64
C SER A 437 -13.81 -14.17 -6.31
N VAL A 438 -15.08 -14.00 -6.67
CA VAL A 438 -16.12 -15.05 -6.53
C VAL A 438 -15.89 -16.20 -7.50
N THR A 439 -15.60 -15.91 -8.77
CA THR A 439 -15.24 -16.95 -9.76
C THR A 439 -14.03 -17.76 -9.29
N MET A 440 -12.99 -17.10 -8.79
CA MET A 440 -11.83 -17.78 -8.22
C MET A 440 -12.18 -18.55 -6.94
N ALA A 441 -13.15 -18.12 -6.13
CA ALA A 441 -13.59 -18.89 -4.98
C ALA A 441 -14.21 -20.23 -5.41
N GLN A 442 -14.95 -20.26 -6.53
CA GLN A 442 -15.49 -21.49 -7.11
C GLN A 442 -14.39 -22.42 -7.65
N GLU A 443 -13.35 -21.85 -8.27
CA GLU A 443 -12.28 -22.61 -8.91
C GLU A 443 -11.19 -23.07 -7.94
N ARG A 444 -10.86 -22.24 -6.94
CA ARG A 444 -9.67 -22.33 -6.07
C ARG A 444 -10.00 -22.41 -4.58
N GLY A 445 -11.27 -22.19 -4.21
CA GLY A 445 -11.75 -22.09 -2.82
C GLY A 445 -11.75 -20.65 -2.30
N ALA A 446 -12.70 -20.32 -1.43
CA ALA A 446 -12.76 -19.02 -0.74
C ALA A 446 -11.54 -18.81 0.21
N PHE A 447 -11.31 -17.57 0.67
CA PHE A 447 -10.32 -17.35 1.72
C PHE A 447 -10.73 -18.06 3.02
N SER A 448 -9.75 -18.51 3.78
CA SER A 448 -9.93 -19.57 4.80
C SER A 448 -10.93 -19.26 5.91
N ILE A 449 -11.11 -17.98 6.24
CA ILE A 449 -11.98 -17.52 7.33
C ILE A 449 -13.25 -16.85 6.83
N PHE A 450 -13.58 -16.97 5.55
CA PHE A 450 -14.77 -16.34 4.97
C PHE A 450 -16.05 -16.83 5.65
N GLU A 451 -16.91 -15.89 6.05
CA GLU A 451 -18.24 -16.18 6.58
C GLU A 451 -19.22 -15.08 6.14
N ALA A 452 -20.13 -15.43 5.23
CA ALA A 452 -21.07 -14.49 4.60
C ALA A 452 -21.88 -13.67 5.61
N GLU A 453 -22.30 -14.30 6.71
CA GLU A 453 -23.14 -13.69 7.73
C GLU A 453 -22.46 -12.52 8.45
N ARG A 454 -21.13 -12.58 8.62
CA ARG A 454 -20.34 -11.51 9.26
C ARG A 454 -20.40 -10.20 8.47
N GLU A 455 -20.56 -10.31 7.16
CA GLU A 455 -20.52 -9.16 6.24
C GLU A 455 -21.91 -8.64 5.86
N ARG A 456 -23.00 -9.29 6.33
CA ARG A 456 -24.37 -8.98 5.87
C ARG A 456 -24.79 -7.52 6.03
N ASN A 457 -24.23 -6.86 7.05
CA ASN A 457 -24.55 -5.47 7.42
C ASN A 457 -23.46 -4.49 7.00
N ASN A 458 -22.38 -4.96 6.35
CA ASN A 458 -21.32 -4.08 5.92
C ASN A 458 -21.83 -3.17 4.78
N PRO A 459 -21.70 -1.82 4.89
CA PRO A 459 -22.23 -0.90 3.90
C PRO A 459 -21.67 -1.09 2.49
N PHE A 460 -20.40 -1.47 2.36
CA PHE A 460 -19.79 -1.76 1.06
C PHE A 460 -20.41 -3.00 0.40
N VAL A 461 -20.70 -4.07 1.16
CA VAL A 461 -21.43 -5.24 0.63
C VAL A 461 -22.86 -4.88 0.22
N LEU A 462 -23.53 -4.04 1.00
CA LEU A 462 -24.88 -3.58 0.67
C LEU A 462 -24.90 -2.76 -0.64
N ARG A 463 -23.88 -1.93 -0.89
CA ARG A 463 -23.73 -1.23 -2.18
C ARG A 463 -23.49 -2.19 -3.35
N ILE A 464 -22.72 -3.28 -3.15
CA ILE A 464 -22.60 -4.33 -4.17
C ILE A 464 -23.95 -5.00 -4.43
N LYS A 465 -24.71 -5.33 -3.36
CA LYS A 465 -26.04 -5.95 -3.48
C LYS A 465 -27.02 -5.10 -4.27
N GLU A 466 -27.03 -3.79 -4.04
CA GLU A 466 -27.86 -2.85 -4.77
C GLU A 466 -27.44 -2.75 -6.24
N ALA A 467 -26.13 -2.68 -6.50
CA ALA A 467 -25.60 -2.51 -7.85
C ALA A 467 -25.66 -3.78 -8.72
N ASP A 468 -25.52 -4.96 -8.11
CA ASP A 468 -25.48 -6.27 -8.78
C ASP A 468 -26.00 -7.39 -7.86
N PRO A 469 -27.33 -7.61 -7.80
CA PRO A 469 -27.95 -8.61 -6.94
C PRO A 469 -27.46 -10.04 -7.22
N GLN A 470 -27.12 -10.34 -8.47
CA GLN A 470 -26.60 -11.66 -8.85
C GLN A 470 -25.21 -11.88 -8.28
N LEU A 471 -24.30 -10.90 -8.40
CA LEU A 471 -22.98 -10.97 -7.78
C LEU A 471 -23.10 -11.18 -6.26
N TYR A 472 -24.00 -10.46 -5.60
CA TYR A 472 -24.24 -10.65 -4.17
C TYR A 472 -24.73 -12.07 -3.86
N SER A 473 -25.69 -12.60 -4.62
CA SER A 473 -26.16 -13.99 -4.45
C SER A 473 -25.02 -14.99 -4.63
N ASP A 474 -24.16 -14.79 -5.63
CA ASP A 474 -23.01 -15.67 -5.89
C ASP A 474 -21.96 -15.56 -4.77
N MET A 475 -21.72 -14.35 -4.24
CA MET A 475 -20.86 -14.11 -3.07
C MET A 475 -21.36 -14.85 -1.83
N MET A 476 -22.68 -14.85 -1.57
CA MET A 476 -23.25 -15.57 -0.43
C MET A 476 -23.15 -17.08 -0.60
N LYS A 477 -23.30 -17.57 -1.84
CA LYS A 477 -23.30 -19.01 -2.16
C LYS A 477 -21.89 -19.62 -2.21
N HIS A 478 -20.93 -18.90 -2.77
CA HIS A 478 -19.60 -19.44 -3.10
C HIS A 478 -18.47 -18.79 -2.30
N GLY A 479 -18.75 -17.66 -1.64
CA GLY A 479 -17.74 -16.84 -1.01
C GLY A 479 -16.87 -16.08 -1.99
N ARG A 480 -15.78 -15.52 -1.47
CA ARG A 480 -14.76 -14.79 -2.25
C ARG A 480 -13.39 -15.38 -1.99
N ARG A 481 -12.50 -15.29 -2.97
CA ARG A 481 -11.11 -15.74 -2.86
C ARG A 481 -10.26 -14.82 -1.98
N ASN A 482 -10.64 -13.54 -1.86
CA ASN A 482 -9.84 -12.49 -1.23
C ASN A 482 -10.70 -11.69 -0.23
N ILE A 483 -10.15 -11.39 0.95
CA ILE A 483 -10.83 -10.63 2.03
C ILE A 483 -11.13 -9.18 1.63
N ALA A 484 -10.22 -8.58 0.86
CA ALA A 484 -10.35 -7.26 0.26
C ALA A 484 -9.66 -7.27 -1.11
N CYS A 485 -10.24 -6.55 -2.08
CA CYS A 485 -9.80 -6.62 -3.48
C CYS A 485 -9.21 -5.32 -4.03
N LEU A 486 -9.70 -4.16 -3.58
CA LEU A 486 -9.50 -2.88 -4.23
C LEU A 486 -8.57 -1.99 -3.40
N THR A 487 -7.72 -1.23 -4.07
CA THR A 487 -6.91 -0.18 -3.44
C THR A 487 -6.49 0.83 -4.50
N ILE A 488 -6.71 2.11 -4.26
CA ILE A 488 -6.25 3.17 -5.14
C ILE A 488 -5.00 3.79 -4.54
N ALA A 489 -3.83 3.32 -5.00
CA ALA A 489 -2.54 3.77 -4.50
C ALA A 489 -1.97 4.93 -5.32
N PRO A 490 -1.17 5.82 -4.72
CA PRO A 490 -0.41 6.79 -5.49
C PRO A 490 0.61 6.07 -6.37
N THR A 491 0.53 6.26 -7.68
CA THR A 491 1.40 5.58 -8.66
C THR A 491 2.66 6.39 -9.02
N GLY A 492 3.24 7.16 -8.09
CA GLY A 492 4.21 8.22 -8.44
C GLY A 492 5.51 7.82 -9.17
N THR A 493 5.98 6.56 -9.09
CA THR A 493 7.12 6.09 -9.93
C THR A 493 6.62 5.33 -11.17
N THR A 494 5.55 4.56 -11.06
CA THR A 494 4.95 3.82 -12.18
C THR A 494 4.29 4.76 -13.19
N SER A 495 3.80 5.91 -12.75
CA SER A 495 3.26 7.00 -13.58
C SER A 495 4.30 7.56 -14.55
N LEU A 496 5.59 7.51 -14.20
CA LEU A 496 6.68 7.91 -15.09
C LEU A 496 6.91 6.91 -16.22
N MET A 497 6.74 5.63 -15.95
CA MET A 497 6.92 4.59 -16.99
C MET A 497 5.69 4.49 -17.89
N THR A 498 4.50 4.73 -17.34
CA THR A 498 3.26 4.83 -18.13
C THR A 498 3.13 6.17 -18.85
N GLN A 499 3.88 7.20 -18.45
CA GLN A 499 3.79 8.57 -18.95
C GLN A 499 2.37 9.16 -18.78
N THR A 500 1.78 8.94 -17.59
CA THR A 500 0.41 9.37 -17.23
C THR A 500 0.38 10.05 -15.85
N THR A 501 -0.76 10.61 -15.47
CA THR A 501 -1.02 11.10 -14.11
C THR A 501 -0.99 9.96 -13.10
N SER A 502 -0.54 10.30 -11.88
CA SER A 502 -0.53 9.32 -10.80
C SER A 502 -1.93 9.10 -10.26
N GLY A 503 -2.32 7.84 -10.04
CA GLY A 503 -3.55 7.46 -9.36
C GLY A 503 -4.80 8.12 -9.91
N ILE A 504 -5.51 8.81 -9.01
CA ILE A 504 -6.71 9.59 -9.30
C ILE A 504 -6.37 11.06 -9.62
N GLU A 505 -5.13 11.47 -9.39
CA GLU A 505 -4.75 12.86 -9.35
C GLU A 505 -4.88 13.54 -10.73
N PRO A 506 -5.33 14.81 -10.76
CA PRO A 506 -5.45 15.56 -11.99
C PRO A 506 -4.07 15.97 -12.53
N VAL A 507 -4.03 16.41 -13.80
CA VAL A 507 -2.86 17.11 -14.35
C VAL A 507 -2.73 18.46 -13.65
N PHE A 508 -1.81 18.57 -12.68
CA PHE A 508 -1.56 19.82 -11.97
C PHE A 508 -0.86 20.86 -12.84
N LEU A 509 0.14 20.42 -13.61
CA LEU A 509 0.93 21.25 -14.52
C LEU A 509 1.28 20.42 -15.76
N PRO A 510 0.96 20.87 -16.99
CA PRO A 510 1.31 20.14 -18.21
C PRO A 510 2.82 20.01 -18.44
N VAL A 511 3.60 20.96 -17.93
CA VAL A 511 5.06 20.98 -18.02
C VAL A 511 5.62 21.44 -16.68
N TYR A 512 6.59 20.70 -16.14
CA TYR A 512 7.25 21.05 -14.88
C TYR A 512 8.68 20.53 -14.83
N THR A 513 9.54 21.24 -14.08
CA THR A 513 10.93 20.80 -13.84
C THR A 513 10.97 19.81 -12.68
N ARG A 514 11.47 18.60 -12.94
CA ARG A 514 11.66 17.58 -11.89
C ARG A 514 13.09 17.58 -11.38
N ARG A 515 13.27 17.69 -10.06
CA ARG A 515 14.58 17.53 -9.42
C ARG A 515 14.88 16.05 -9.21
N ARG A 516 16.05 15.59 -9.67
CA ARG A 516 16.57 14.25 -9.42
C ARG A 516 17.37 14.27 -8.12
N LYS A 517 17.16 13.28 -7.24
CA LYS A 517 18.08 13.07 -6.12
C LYS A 517 19.38 12.49 -6.69
N VAL A 518 20.47 13.20 -6.47
CA VAL A 518 21.82 12.71 -6.74
C VAL A 518 22.21 11.80 -5.59
N ASN A 519 22.63 10.57 -5.88
CA ASN A 519 23.15 9.69 -4.84
C ASN A 519 24.60 10.10 -4.53
N PRO A 520 25.05 10.02 -3.27
CA PRO A 520 26.43 10.38 -2.91
C PRO A 520 27.51 9.58 -3.67
N ASN A 521 27.15 8.42 -4.21
CA ASN A 521 28.03 7.53 -4.97
C ASN A 521 27.94 7.76 -6.50
N ASP A 522 27.16 8.74 -6.96
CA ASP A 522 27.04 9.11 -8.38
C ASP A 522 28.24 9.99 -8.75
N THR A 523 29.28 9.38 -9.32
CA THR A 523 30.59 10.03 -9.59
C THR A 523 30.53 11.13 -10.64
N ASP A 524 29.45 11.18 -11.43
CA ASP A 524 29.31 12.05 -12.61
C ASP A 524 28.45 13.28 -12.36
N VAL A 525 28.25 13.67 -11.09
CA VAL A 525 27.34 14.77 -10.75
C VAL A 525 28.02 15.85 -9.92
N HIS A 526 27.99 17.08 -10.45
CA HIS A 526 28.33 18.28 -9.70
C HIS A 526 27.12 18.73 -8.88
N VAL A 527 27.31 18.82 -7.56
CA VAL A 527 26.31 19.27 -6.56
C VAL A 527 26.27 20.78 -6.49
#